data_AF-A0A9D5PMT5-F1
#
_entry.id   AF-A0A9D5PMT5-F1
#
_cell.length_a   1.000
_cell.length_b   1.000
_cell.length_c   1.000
_cell.angle_alpha   90.00
_cell.angle_beta   90.00
_cell.angle_gamma   90.00
#
_symmetry.space_group_name_H-M   'P 1'
#
loop_
_entity.id
_entity.type
_entity.pdbx_description
1 polymer ?
#
loop_
_entity_poly.entity_id
_entity_poly.type
_entity_poly.pdbx_seq_one_letter_code
_entity_poly.pdbx_strand_id
1 'polypeptide(L)' 'MKNNYSINIRLSEDMLKKLLYISEAENRTPSNQFNFMLRNNIAYFERTKGRIPDAKLKDIDISEYAEKTEN' A
#
# COMPACT_ATOMS: atom_id res chain seq x y z
N MET A 1 -0.20 19.55 9.31
CA MET A 1 0.50 18.25 9.47
C MET A 1 -0.10 17.27 8.48
N LYS A 2 0.73 16.49 7.79
CA LYS A 2 0.25 15.46 6.86
C LYS A 2 -0.17 14.26 7.71
N ASN A 3 -1.41 13.79 7.56
CA ASN A 3 -1.84 12.57 8.25
C ASN A 3 -1.08 11.40 7.63
N ASN A 4 -0.27 10.72 8.44
CA ASN A 4 0.42 9.50 8.04
C ASN A 4 -0.37 8.30 8.54
N TYR A 5 -0.41 7.25 7.71
CA TYR A 5 -1.07 6.00 8.02
C TYR A 5 -0.10 4.85 7.79
N SER A 6 -0.17 3.82 8.62
CA SER A 6 0.71 2.66 8.55
C SER A 6 -0.08 1.37 8.69
N ILE A 7 0.34 0.33 7.96
CA ILE A 7 -0.23 -1.01 8.01
C ILE A 7 0.92 -2.00 8.18
N ASN A 8 0.78 -2.92 9.13
CA ASN A 8 1.72 -4.02 9.31
C ASN A 8 1.39 -5.18 8.37
N ILE A 9 2.36 -5.59 7.54
CA ILE A 9 2.20 -6.68 6.58
C ILE A 9 2.98 -7.90 7.07
N ARG A 10 2.32 -9.05 7.18
CA ARG A 10 2.97 -10.34 7.43
C ARG A 10 3.34 -10.99 6.10
N LEU A 11 4.60 -11.38 5.95
CA LEU A 11 5.14 -12.01 4.74
C LEU A 11 5.85 -13.31 5.12
N SER A 12 5.83 -14.28 4.21
CA SER A 12 6.76 -15.41 4.30
C SER A 12 8.18 -14.95 3.99
N GLU A 13 9.17 -15.72 4.44
CA GLU A 13 10.59 -15.42 4.17
C GLU A 13 10.89 -15.32 2.67
N ASP A 14 10.38 -16.26 1.87
CA ASP A 14 10.56 -16.26 0.41
C ASP A 14 9.96 -15.01 -0.26
N MET A 15 8.77 -14.58 0.17
CA MET A 15 8.15 -13.36 -0.35
C MET A 15 8.97 -12.11 0.01
N LEU A 16 9.47 -12.02 1.24
CA LEU A 16 10.31 -10.90 1.65
C LEU A 16 11.59 -10.84 0.83
N LYS A 17 12.28 -11.97 0.61
CA LYS A 17 13.49 -12.03 -0.22
C LYS A 17 13.22 -11.55 -1.64
N LYS A 18 12.13 -12.01 -2.27
CA LYS A 18 11.74 -11.60 -3.62
C LYS A 18 11.42 -10.11 -3.70
N LEU A 19 10.71 -9.57 -2.71
CA LEU A 19 10.45 -8.14 -2.63
C LEU A 19 11.75 -7.34 -2.59
N LEU A 20 12.67 -7.70 -1.70
CA LEU A 20 13.95 -6.98 -1.55
C LEU A 20 14.77 -7.02 -2.83
N TYR A 21 14.87 -8.20 -3.46
CA TYR A 21 15.57 -8.36 -4.74
C TYR A 21 15.00 -7.46 -5.85
N ILE A 22 13.67 -7.45 -6.03
CA ILE A 22 13.02 -6.61 -7.04
C ILE A 22 13.20 -5.12 -6.71
N SER A 23 13.11 -4.76 -5.43
CA SER A 23 13.26 -3.38 -4.98
C SER A 23 14.66 -2.85 -5.34
N GLU A 24 15.70 -3.64 -5.10
CA GLU A 24 17.07 -3.30 -5.49
C GLU A 24 17.24 -3.20 -7.01
N ALA A 25 16.76 -4.20 -7.75
CA ALA A 25 16.86 -4.24 -9.22
C ALA A 25 16.17 -3.03 -9.89
N GLU A 26 15.08 -2.53 -9.29
CA GLU A 26 14.30 -1.39 -9.78
C GLU A 26 14.76 -0.04 -9.19
N ASN A 27 15.80 -0.04 -8.36
CA ASN A 27 16.29 1.13 -7.61
C ASN A 27 15.18 1.84 -6.80
N ARG A 28 14.39 1.05 -6.06
CA ARG A 28 13.30 1.52 -5.19
C ARG A 28 13.50 1.01 -3.77
N THR A 29 13.04 1.77 -2.78
CA THR A 29 12.90 1.23 -1.42
C THR A 29 11.77 0.18 -1.40
N PRO A 30 11.79 -0.80 -0.46
CA PRO A 30 10.71 -1.78 -0.34
C PRO A 30 9.33 -1.14 -0.19
N SER A 31 9.22 -0.05 0.57
CA SER A 31 7.97 0.72 0.71
C SER A 31 7.52 1.33 -0.61
N ASN A 32 8.43 1.89 -1.40
CA ASN A 32 8.10 2.45 -2.72
C ASN A 32 7.72 1.35 -3.72
N GLN A 33 8.38 0.19 -3.67
CA GLN A 33 8.01 -0.95 -4.49
C GLN A 33 6.62 -1.49 -4.10
N PHE A 34 6.28 -1.56 -2.81
CA PHE A 34 4.94 -1.89 -2.35
C PHE A 34 3.89 -0.89 -2.84
N ASN A 35 4.16 0.40 -2.71
CA ASN A 35 3.26 1.45 -3.19
C ASN A 35 3.05 1.36 -4.71
N PHE A 36 4.10 1.04 -5.48
CA PHE A 36 4.00 0.80 -6.91
C PHE A 36 3.09 -0.39 -7.24
N MET A 37 3.31 -1.54 -6.57
CA MET A 37 2.47 -2.73 -6.74
C MET A 37 1.00 -2.45 -6.38
N LEU A 38 0.74 -1.75 -5.27
CA LEU A 38 -0.60 -1.39 -4.83
C LEU A 38 -1.32 -0.50 -5.86
N ARG A 39 -0.65 0.54 -6.38
CA ARG A 39 -1.22 1.43 -7.41
C ARG A 39 -1.59 0.66 -8.68
N ASN A 40 -0.72 -0.24 -9.13
CA ASN A 40 -1.00 -1.08 -10.29
C ASN A 40 -2.18 -2.02 -10.05
N ASN A 41 -2.30 -2.57 -8.84
CA ASN A 41 -3.42 -3.41 -8.46
C ASN A 41 -4.75 -2.63 -8.45
N ILE A 42 -4.77 -1.42 -7.86
CA ILE A 42 -5.95 -0.53 -7.87
C ILE A 42 -6.35 -0.20 -9.31
N ALA A 43 -5.42 0.23 -10.16
CA ALA A 43 -5.69 0.56 -11.55
C ALA A 43 -6.23 -0.66 -12.33
N TYR A 44 -5.69 -1.85 -12.08
CA TYR A 44 -6.19 -3.09 -12.65
C TYR A 44 -7.62 -3.41 -12.20
N PHE A 45 -7.91 -3.26 -10.91
CA PHE A 45 -9.25 -3.46 -10.36
C PHE A 45 -10.25 -2.51 -11.03
N GLU A 46 -9.95 -1.22 -11.08
CA GLU A 46 -10.85 -0.22 -11.67
C GLU A 46 -11.10 -0.47 -13.16
N ARG A 47 -10.08 -0.91 -13.89
CA ARG A 47 -10.21 -1.28 -15.30
C ARG A 47 -11.09 -2.50 -15.53
N THR A 48 -11.07 -3.46 -14.61
CA THR A 48 -11.73 -4.77 -14.79
C THR A 48 -13.10 -4.89 -14.10
N LYS A 49 -13.32 -4.13 -13.03
CA LYS A 49 -14.54 -4.16 -12.20
C LYS A 49 -15.31 -2.85 -12.20
N GLY A 50 -14.76 -1.80 -12.82
CA GLY A 50 -15.31 -0.45 -12.80
C GLY A 50 -14.66 0.41 -11.72
N ARG A 51 -14.74 1.73 -11.90
CA ARG A 51 -14.15 2.72 -10.97
C ARG A 51 -14.71 2.58 -9.57
N ILE A 52 -13.85 2.79 -8.57
CA ILE A 52 -14.28 2.82 -7.18
C ILE A 52 -15.00 4.16 -6.95
N PRO A 53 -16.28 4.17 -6.51
CA PRO A 53 -17.01 5.43 -6.34
C PRO A 53 -16.45 6.25 -5.17
N ASP A 54 -16.22 7.55 -5.38
CA ASP A 54 -15.71 8.47 -4.35
C ASP A 54 -16.59 8.48 -3.08
N ALA A 55 -17.91 8.36 -3.25
CA ALA A 55 -18.84 8.29 -2.13
C ALA A 55 -18.53 7.08 -1.22
N LYS A 56 -18.21 5.93 -1.82
CA LYS A 56 -17.87 4.71 -1.06
C LYS A 56 -16.51 4.82 -0.37
N LEU A 57 -15.56 5.54 -0.95
CA LEU A 57 -14.26 5.78 -0.33
C LEU A 57 -14.37 6.66 0.92
N LYS A 58 -15.26 7.67 0.90
CA LYS A 58 -15.48 8.58 2.05
C LYS A 58 -16.09 7.89 3.26
N ASP A 59 -16.85 6.82 3.03
CA ASP A 59 -17.49 6.04 4.10
C ASP A 59 -16.51 5.09 4.81
N ILE A 60 -15.27 4.93 4.30
CA ILE A 60 -14.27 4.05 4.91
C ILE A 60 -13.56 4.80 6.04
N ASP A 61 -13.76 4.34 7.27
CA ASP A 61 -12.97 4.80 8.41
C ASP A 61 -11.56 4.21 8.37
N ILE A 62 -10.56 5.08 8.45
CA ILE A 62 -9.13 4.74 8.43
C ILE A 62 -8.43 5.09 9.75
N SER A 63 -9.20 5.48 10.77
CA SER A 63 -8.67 5.95 12.06
C SER A 63 -7.79 4.92 12.77
N GLU A 64 -8.07 3.62 12.61
CA GLU A 64 -7.27 2.53 13.17
C GLU A 64 -5.83 2.48 12.60
N TYR A 65 -5.62 2.99 11.39
CA TYR A 65 -4.32 2.97 10.71
C TYR A 65 -3.54 4.26 10.88
N ALA A 66 -4.09 5.26 11.58
CA ALA A 66 -3.38 6.52 11.82
C ALA A 66 -2.12 6.24 12.65
N GLU A 67 -0.99 6.81 12.25
CA GLU A 67 0.23 6.73 13.06
C GLU A 67 -0.02 7.39 14.42
N LYS A 68 -0.07 6.59 15.49
CA LYS A 68 -0.07 7.13 16.85
C LYS A 68 1.30 7.74 17.08
N THR A 69 1.36 9.06 17.19
CA THR A 69 2.57 9.74 17.67
C THR A 69 2.68 9.45 19.16
N GLU A 70 3.29 8.33 19.51
CA GLU A 70 3.73 8.08 20.89
C GLU A 70 4.95 8.99 21.13
N ASN A 71 4.76 10.00 21.98
CA ASN A 71 5.83 10.87 22.50
C ASN A 71 6.63 10.14 23.58
#